data_AF-A0A7S1WLE4-F1
#
_entry.id   AF-A0A7S1WLE4-F1
#
_cell.length_a   1.000
_cell.length_b   1.000
_cell.length_c   1.000
_cell.angle_alpha   90.00
_cell.angle_beta   90.00
_cell.angle_gamma   90.00
#
_symmetry.space_group_name_H-M   'P 1'
#
loop_
_entity.id
_entity.type
_entity.pdbx_description
1 polymer ?
#
loop_
_entity_poly.entity_id
_entity_poly.type
_entity_poly.pdbx_seq_one_letter_code
_entity_poly.pdbx_strand_id
1 'polypeptide(L)'
;MEVKGGTGLDLGAVDDILAKWSEAKKREDAAKKEVEACKTEVEATMMRTGMTAIRTSSFEVAKRQQSRESVSKADLPADIWKKYAKTSEFSVLAFKELKKK
;
A
#
# COMPACT_ATOMS: atom_id res chain seq x y z
N MET A 1 30.70 -25.20 -38.42
CA MET A 1 29.51 -24.40 -38.78
C MET A 1 28.37 -24.89 -37.89
N GLU A 2 28.28 -24.41 -36.66
CA GLU A 2 27.55 -23.19 -36.25
C GLU A 2 26.10 -23.15 -36.76
N VAL A 3 25.18 -23.40 -35.82
CA VAL A 3 23.98 -22.56 -35.63
C VAL A 3 23.92 -22.24 -34.13
N LYS A 4 24.27 -21.00 -33.78
CA LYS A 4 24.01 -20.37 -32.47
C LYS A 4 22.66 -19.67 -32.55
N GLY A 5 21.79 -19.82 -31.55
CA GLY A 5 20.69 -18.87 -31.28
C GLY A 5 19.32 -19.49 -31.03
N GLY A 6 18.80 -19.29 -29.81
CA GLY A 6 17.39 -19.47 -29.45
C GLY A 6 17.22 -20.10 -28.07
N THR A 7 17.05 -19.28 -27.02
CA THR A 7 16.66 -19.72 -25.67
C THR A 7 15.36 -20.52 -25.73
N GLY A 8 15.47 -21.84 -25.69
CA GLY A 8 14.31 -22.74 -25.57
C GLY A 8 13.62 -22.48 -24.23
N LEU A 9 12.44 -21.87 -24.28
CA LEU A 9 11.62 -21.63 -23.10
C LEU A 9 11.00 -22.98 -22.70
N ASP A 10 11.39 -23.51 -21.54
CA ASP A 10 10.76 -24.72 -20.99
C ASP A 10 9.37 -24.34 -20.47
N LEU A 11 8.34 -24.62 -21.28
CA LEU A 11 6.96 -24.22 -21.01
C LEU A 11 6.39 -24.89 -19.75
N GLY A 12 6.89 -26.09 -19.38
CA GLY A 12 6.50 -26.77 -18.15
C GLY A 12 6.98 -26.03 -16.91
N ALA A 13 8.28 -25.69 -16.86
CA ALA A 13 8.85 -24.90 -15.76
C ALA A 13 8.22 -23.51 -15.65
N VAL A 14 7.85 -22.88 -16.78
CA VAL A 14 7.13 -21.61 -16.77
C VAL A 14 5.71 -21.77 -16.21
N ASP A 15 5.00 -22.84 -16.56
CA ASP A 15 3.66 -23.11 -16.02
C ASP A 15 3.68 -23.30 -14.49
N ASP A 16 4.66 -24.04 -13.96
CA ASP A 16 4.87 -24.18 -12.51
C ASP A 16 5.12 -22.84 -11.81
N ILE A 17 5.86 -21.93 -12.44
CA ILE A 17 6.11 -20.58 -11.91
C ILE A 17 4.81 -19.77 -11.91
N LEU A 18 4.03 -19.83 -12.99
CA LEU A 18 2.75 -19.14 -13.10
C LEU A 18 1.72 -19.66 -12.10
N ALA A 19 1.68 -20.98 -11.84
CA ALA A 19 0.85 -21.59 -10.82
C ALA A 19 1.21 -21.07 -9.42
N LYS A 20 2.50 -21.07 -9.07
CA LYS A 20 2.99 -20.51 -7.78
C LYS A 20 2.66 -19.03 -7.66
N TRP A 21 2.77 -18.26 -8.74
CA TRP A 21 2.42 -16.85 -8.74
C TRP A 21 0.92 -16.64 -8.52
N SER A 22 0.07 -17.43 -9.18
CA SER A 22 -1.38 -17.40 -8.99
C SER A 22 -1.77 -17.67 -7.53
N GLU A 23 -1.14 -18.68 -6.90
CA GLU A 23 -1.36 -18.97 -5.47
C GLU A 23 -0.83 -17.87 -4.54
N ALA A 24 0.32 -17.27 -4.86
CA ALA A 24 0.84 -16.13 -4.12
C ALA A 24 -0.11 -14.92 -4.22
N LYS A 25 -0.71 -14.68 -5.39
CA LYS A 25 -1.72 -13.63 -5.58
C LYS A 25 -2.97 -13.86 -4.75
N LYS A 26 -3.49 -15.08 -4.72
CA LYS A 26 -4.64 -15.43 -3.86
C LYS A 26 -4.34 -15.17 -2.38
N ARG A 27 -3.12 -15.52 -1.92
CA ARG A 27 -2.67 -15.23 -0.55
C ARG A 27 -2.49 -13.74 -0.29
N GLU A 28 -1.96 -12.99 -1.24
CA GLU A 28 -1.85 -11.52 -1.17
C GLU A 28 -3.23 -10.87 -1.00
N ASP A 29 -4.23 -11.30 -1.77
CA ASP A 29 -5.61 -10.81 -1.67
C ASP A 29 -6.28 -11.18 -0.35
N ALA A 30 -6.07 -12.39 0.15
CA ALA A 30 -6.56 -12.80 1.48
C ALA A 30 -5.93 -11.96 2.59
N ALA A 31 -4.60 -11.83 2.59
CA ALA A 31 -3.87 -11.04 3.58
C ALA A 31 -4.25 -9.56 3.53
N LYS A 32 -4.51 -9.00 2.35
CA LYS A 32 -5.03 -7.63 2.20
C LYS A 32 -6.38 -7.46 2.91
N LYS A 33 -7.30 -8.42 2.77
CA LYS A 33 -8.60 -8.36 3.47
C LYS A 33 -8.42 -8.41 4.98
N GLU A 34 -7.53 -9.26 5.48
CA GLU A 34 -7.21 -9.33 6.91
C GLU A 34 -6.62 -8.02 7.43
N VAL A 35 -5.68 -7.43 6.69
CA VAL A 35 -5.10 -6.12 7.05
C VAL A 35 -6.15 -5.01 7.11
N GLU A 36 -7.09 -4.96 6.15
CA GLU A 36 -8.17 -3.98 6.16
C GLU A 36 -9.17 -4.21 7.30
N ALA A 37 -9.45 -5.47 7.65
CA ALA A 37 -10.25 -5.79 8.83
C ALA A 37 -9.58 -5.28 10.12
N CYS A 38 -8.29 -5.55 10.30
CA CYS A 38 -7.53 -5.05 11.44
C CYS A 38 -7.50 -3.52 11.50
N LYS A 39 -7.33 -2.83 10.36
CA LYS A 39 -7.40 -1.36 10.31
C LYS A 39 -8.77 -0.85 10.75
N THR A 40 -9.83 -1.48 10.28
CA THR A 40 -11.22 -1.11 10.63
C THR A 40 -11.44 -1.23 12.14
N GLU A 41 -10.96 -2.31 12.76
CA GLU A 41 -11.04 -2.49 14.22
C GLU A 41 -10.19 -1.46 14.99
N VAL A 42 -8.99 -1.15 14.51
CA VAL A 42 -8.14 -0.10 15.09
C VAL A 42 -8.80 1.26 14.98
N GLU A 43 -9.41 1.60 13.84
CA GLU A 43 -10.15 2.84 13.67
C GLU A 43 -11.38 2.91 14.56
N ALA A 44 -12.16 1.84 14.66
CA ALA A 44 -13.29 1.76 15.59
C ALA A 44 -12.83 1.97 17.04
N THR A 45 -11.69 1.40 17.41
CA THR A 45 -11.08 1.58 18.73
C THR A 45 -10.65 3.03 18.96
N MET A 46 -9.95 3.65 17.98
CA MET A 46 -9.57 5.06 18.03
C MET A 46 -10.78 5.99 18.14
N MET A 47 -11.87 5.68 17.43
CA MET A 47 -13.10 6.46 17.46
C MET A 47 -13.80 6.37 18.82
N ARG A 48 -13.79 5.18 19.44
CA ARG A 48 -14.37 4.95 20.78
C ARG A 48 -13.57 5.61 21.89
N THR A 49 -12.25 5.65 21.79
CA THR A 49 -11.37 6.23 22.82
C THR A 49 -11.06 7.70 22.59
N GLY A 50 -11.39 8.24 21.42
CA GLY A 50 -11.00 9.59 21.00
C GLY A 50 -9.50 9.76 20.78
N MET A 51 -8.74 8.66 20.74
CA MET A 51 -7.28 8.70 20.58
C MET A 51 -6.90 8.79 19.11
N THR A 52 -5.98 9.71 18.78
CA THR A 52 -5.41 9.84 17.44
C THR A 52 -4.17 8.95 17.24
N ALA A 53 -3.62 8.40 18.32
CA ALA A 53 -2.54 7.43 18.29
C ALA A 53 -2.70 6.40 19.40
N ILE A 54 -2.45 5.13 19.07
CA ILE A 54 -2.42 4.01 20.02
C ILE A 54 -1.00 3.46 20.01
N ARG A 55 -0.38 3.42 21.19
CA ARG A 55 0.95 2.85 21.39
C ARG A 55 0.86 1.72 22.40
N THR A 56 1.41 0.58 22.03
CA THR A 56 1.54 -0.62 22.85
C THR A 56 3.03 -0.92 23.07
N SER A 57 3.32 -1.98 23.82
CA SER A 57 4.69 -2.42 24.11
C SER A 57 5.50 -2.78 22.87
N SER A 58 4.84 -3.18 21.78
CA SER A 58 5.49 -3.67 20.55
C SER A 58 5.03 -2.96 19.27
N PHE A 59 3.96 -2.16 19.32
CA PHE A 59 3.34 -1.56 18.13
C PHE A 59 2.87 -0.14 18.39
N GLU A 60 3.00 0.71 17.39
CA GLU A 60 2.47 2.06 17.37
C GLU A 60 1.63 2.24 16.11
N VAL A 61 0.41 2.76 16.27
CA VAL A 61 -0.46 3.14 15.16
C VAL A 61 -0.97 4.55 15.37
N ALA A 62 -0.74 5.43 14.39
CA ALA A 62 -1.13 6.83 14.45
C ALA A 62 -1.98 7.21 13.23
N LYS A 63 -3.10 7.88 13.47
CA LYS A 63 -3.93 8.47 12.41
C LYS A 63 -3.29 9.78 11.98
N ARG A 64 -2.78 9.83 10.75
CA ARG A 64 -2.16 11.01 10.15
C ARG A 64 -3.03 11.53 9.03
N GLN A 65 -3.19 12.85 8.93
CA GLN A 65 -3.80 13.45 7.76
C GLN A 65 -2.74 13.59 6.67
N GLN A 66 -3.01 13.03 5.51
CA GLN A 66 -2.22 13.29 4.31
C GLN A 66 -3.05 14.14 3.35
N SER A 67 -2.42 15.16 2.80
CA SER A 67 -2.97 15.96 1.72
C SER A 67 -2.34 15.52 0.41
N ARG A 68 -3.18 15.28 -0.61
CA ARG A 68 -2.73 15.05 -1.97
C ARG A 68 -3.30 16.13 -2.88
N GLU A 69 -2.41 16.79 -3.61
CA GLU A 69 -2.75 17.77 -4.64
C GLU A 69 -2.93 17.04 -5.97
N SER A 70 -4.02 17.34 -6.67
CA SER A 70 -4.40 16.68 -7.93
C SER A 70 -3.50 17.10 -9.10
N VAL A 71 -2.84 18.26 -8.99
CA VAL A 71 -1.89 18.77 -9.99
C VAL A 71 -0.69 19.42 -9.29
N SER A 72 0.51 19.15 -9.82
CA SER A 72 1.77 19.66 -9.28
C SER A 72 1.98 21.11 -9.71
N LYS A 73 2.52 21.94 -8.79
CA LYS A 73 2.97 23.31 -9.09
C LYS A 73 4.11 23.35 -10.09
N ALA A 74 4.86 22.26 -10.25
CA ALA A 74 5.98 22.18 -11.18
C ALA A 74 5.53 22.01 -12.64
N ASP A 75 4.34 21.45 -12.87
CA ASP A 75 3.86 21.07 -14.20
C ASP A 75 2.89 22.10 -14.82
N LEU A 76 2.39 23.06 -14.03
CA LEU A 76 1.38 24.01 -14.48
C LEU A 76 1.72 25.47 -14.13
N PRO A 77 1.42 26.43 -15.03
CA PRO A 77 1.46 27.85 -14.71
C PRO A 77 0.56 28.19 -13.52
N ALA A 78 0.98 29.15 -12.69
CA ALA A 78 0.34 29.48 -11.42
C ALA A 78 -1.17 29.79 -11.54
N ASP A 79 -1.60 30.43 -12.63
CA ASP A 79 -3.01 30.75 -12.90
C ASP A 79 -3.88 29.50 -13.14
N ILE A 80 -3.36 28.52 -13.87
CA ILE A 80 -4.05 27.26 -14.16
C ILE A 80 -4.01 26.35 -12.93
N TRP A 81 -2.87 26.31 -12.24
CA TRP A 81 -2.75 25.58 -10.99
C TRP A 81 -3.77 26.05 -9.95
N LYS A 82 -3.91 27.36 -9.71
CA LYS A 82 -4.91 27.88 -8.75
C LYS A 82 -6.35 27.50 -9.11
N LYS A 83 -6.67 27.38 -10.41
CA LYS A 83 -8.02 27.09 -10.88
C LYS A 83 -8.40 25.60 -10.75
N TYR A 84 -7.41 24.70 -10.81
CA TYR A 84 -7.65 23.25 -10.86
C TYR A 84 -6.96 22.43 -9.76
N ALA A 85 -6.14 23.06 -8.91
CA ALA A 85 -5.51 22.42 -7.77
C ALA A 85 -6.56 22.03 -6.74
N LYS A 86 -6.98 20.77 -6.81
CA LYS A 86 -7.82 20.16 -5.79
C LYS A 86 -6.93 19.44 -4.78
N THR A 87 -6.88 19.97 -3.57
CA THR A 87 -6.30 19.30 -2.41
C THR A 87 -7.36 18.38 -1.81
N SER A 88 -7.05 17.09 -1.71
CA SER A 88 -7.89 16.13 -0.99
C SER A 88 -7.13 15.65 0.22
N GLU A 89 -7.73 15.87 1.39
CA GLU A 89 -7.20 15.44 2.67
C GLU A 89 -7.84 14.10 3.04
N PHE A 90 -7.02 13.08 3.26
CA PHE A 90 -7.48 11.77 3.70
C PHE A 90 -6.67 11.32 4.90
N SER A 91 -7.33 10.60 5.80
CA SER A 91 -6.66 10.04 6.97
C SER A 91 -5.97 8.72 6.60
N VAL A 92 -4.70 8.59 6.96
CA VAL A 92 -3.90 7.39 6.77
C VAL A 92 -3.47 6.87 8.14
N LEU A 93 -3.61 5.56 8.35
CA LEU A 93 -3.07 4.88 9.53
C LEU A 93 -1.59 4.57 9.28
N ALA A 94 -0.71 5.23 10.03
CA ALA A 94 0.71 4.93 10.06
C ALA A 94 0.97 3.86 11.11
N PHE A 95 1.13 2.61 10.67
CA PHE A 95 1.51 1.47 11.51
C PHE A 95 3.04 1.34 11.60
N LYS A 96 3.56 1.14 12.80
CA LYS A 96 4.98 0.96 13.07
C LYS A 96 5.19 -0.11 14.14
N GLU A 97 6.04 -1.07 13.87
CA GLU A 97 6.52 -2.01 14.87
C GLU A 97 7.62 -1.36 15.71
N LEU A 98 7.44 -1.35 17.02
CA LEU A 98 8.45 -0.94 17.98
C LEU A 98 9.23 -2.19 18.39
N LYS A 99 10.49 -2.32 17.95
CA LYS A 99 11.38 -3.37 18.45
C LYS A 99 11.35 -3.35 19.98
N LYS A 100 10.97 -4.49 20.59
CA LYS A 100 11.18 -4.73 22.03
C LYS A 100 12.65 -4.44 22.32
N LYS A 101 12.90 -3.47 23.21
CA LYS A 101 14.20 -3.32 23.86
C LYS A 101 14.39 -4.46 24.85
#